data_AF-A0A9X0YHF1-F1
#
_entry.id   AF-A0A9X0YHF1-F1
#
_cell.length_a   1.000
_cell.length_b   1.000
_cell.length_c   1.000
_cell.angle_alpha   90.00
_cell.angle_beta   90.00
_cell.angle_gamma   90.00
#
_symmetry.space_group_name_H-M   'P 1'
#
loop_
_entity.id
_entity.type
_entity.pdbx_description
1 polymer ?
#
loop_
_entity_poly.entity_id
_entity_poly.type
_entity_poly.pdbx_seq_one_letter_code
_entity_poly.pdbx_strand_id
1 'polypeptide(L)'
;MDGGYYAIKGFDYQIDKNILEILKEEDVNKAINIEQNQDIDTADFVMQVKYKEATKFTPSTIKKPVIQLIDEYKKNNTKKYILYCFFKDFNGYTESTSIDLILGSSKTNYTQRQKKDFKKSFKLIFAPQFEIQLEQTIREIQNLNYNEDESIIFHSRASNFLRNLVVNNSPDKISNRTCKKKELIELFKNDRKVIFENSFRFFKGEEAYFKKMKKDFFTFNNVDKTIRLFILEIDGSEDISELVLLLKSISVKFLKHQLRDIKGEAPYVFFRNIDSQKLLKTKEILVDTELVFKDGYDYLNSEFNLNSIIIKSSKENQVSLKIINSETELNQVVDYNHNRLKEVYQFFKSKPMKIDQDIREVNIEIQNSNELLKII
;
A
#
# COMPACT_ATOMS: atom_id res chain seq x y z
N MET A 1 19.07 10.24 33.84
CA MET A 1 18.61 10.95 32.62
C MET A 1 18.05 9.87 31.71
N ASP A 2 16.77 9.91 31.39
CA ASP A 2 16.07 8.87 30.62
C ASP A 2 16.46 8.96 29.14
N GLY A 3 17.60 8.37 28.80
CA GLY A 3 18.14 8.40 27.43
C GLY A 3 17.21 7.74 26.40
N GLY A 4 16.41 6.77 26.84
CA GLY A 4 15.42 6.09 25.98
C GLY A 4 14.30 7.04 25.57
N TYR A 5 13.72 7.77 26.53
CA TYR A 5 12.67 8.77 26.27
C TYR A 5 13.07 9.78 25.19
N TYR A 6 14.24 10.42 25.34
CA TYR A 6 14.69 11.43 24.38
C TYR A 6 15.07 10.86 23.03
N ALA A 7 15.56 9.62 22.98
CA ALA A 7 15.87 8.95 21.72
C ALA A 7 14.58 8.68 20.92
N ILE A 8 13.58 8.07 21.55
CA ILE A 8 12.29 7.77 20.91
C ILE A 8 11.62 9.06 20.43
N LYS A 9 11.51 10.07 21.30
CA LYS A 9 10.92 11.38 20.94
C LYS A 9 11.67 12.05 19.79
N GLY A 10 13.00 11.93 19.78
CA GLY A 10 13.84 12.41 18.67
C GLY A 10 13.57 11.69 17.36
N PHE A 11 13.37 10.37 17.37
CA PHE A 11 13.01 9.61 16.17
C PHE A 11 11.61 9.96 15.67
N ASP A 12 10.64 10.05 16.57
CA ASP A 12 9.25 10.43 16.22
C ASP A 12 9.23 11.82 15.57
N TYR A 13 10.00 12.77 16.13
CA TYR A 13 10.15 14.11 15.56
C TYR A 13 10.77 14.12 14.15
N GLN A 14 11.66 13.18 13.85
CA GLN A 14 12.23 13.01 12.50
C GLN A 14 11.21 12.44 11.53
N ILE A 15 10.41 11.47 11.97
CA ILE A 15 9.33 10.87 11.18
C ILE A 15 8.24 11.91 10.85
N ASP A 16 7.80 12.69 11.83
CA ASP A 16 6.84 13.78 11.61
C ASP A 16 7.35 14.77 10.57
N LYS A 17 8.64 15.12 10.65
CA LYS A 17 9.25 16.03 9.69
C LYS A 17 9.31 15.43 8.28
N ASN A 18 9.59 14.13 8.16
CA ASN A 18 9.50 13.43 6.87
C ASN A 18 8.09 13.49 6.28
N ILE A 19 7.06 13.18 7.09
CA ILE A 19 5.66 13.24 6.65
C ILE A 19 5.31 14.65 6.17
N LEU A 20 5.70 15.69 6.91
CA LEU A 20 5.50 17.08 6.52
C LEU A 20 6.14 17.43 5.18
N GLU A 21 7.41 17.06 4.96
CA GLU A 21 8.10 17.35 3.69
C GLU A 21 7.44 16.60 2.52
N ILE A 22 7.04 15.35 2.72
CA ILE A 22 6.34 14.56 1.71
C ILE A 22 4.98 15.18 1.36
N LEU A 23 4.18 15.55 2.37
CA LEU A 23 2.84 16.11 2.14
C LEU A 23 2.87 17.53 1.57
N LYS A 24 3.91 18.32 1.86
CA LYS A 24 4.08 19.68 1.33
C LYS A 24 4.65 19.74 -0.07
N GLU A 25 5.17 18.63 -0.59
CA GLU A 25 5.69 18.58 -1.95
C GLU A 25 4.56 18.88 -2.97
N GLU A 26 4.87 19.78 -3.92
CA GLU A 26 3.91 20.23 -4.92
C GLU A 26 3.75 19.18 -6.02
N ASP A 27 4.88 18.63 -6.49
CA ASP A 27 4.86 17.49 -7.41
C ASP A 27 4.62 16.20 -6.64
N VAL A 28 3.40 15.66 -6.77
CA VAL A 28 2.99 14.43 -6.09
C VAL A 28 3.83 13.20 -6.46
N ASN A 29 4.58 13.25 -7.56
CA ASN A 29 5.47 12.18 -8.02
C ASN A 29 6.93 12.36 -7.62
N LYS A 30 7.30 13.53 -7.08
CA LYS A 30 8.66 13.78 -6.62
C LYS A 30 8.93 12.96 -5.37
N ALA A 31 10.05 12.24 -5.40
CA ALA A 31 10.46 11.36 -4.32
C ALA A 31 11.26 12.14 -3.27
N ILE A 32 10.93 11.90 -2.01
CA ILE A 32 11.70 12.31 -0.85
C ILE A 32 12.48 11.08 -0.36
N ASN A 33 13.79 11.24 -0.21
CA ASN A 33 14.68 10.22 0.32
C ASN A 33 14.72 10.32 1.84
N ILE A 34 14.69 9.17 2.52
CA ILE A 34 14.56 9.07 3.97
C ILE A 34 15.76 8.29 4.49
N GLU A 35 16.53 8.86 5.42
CA GLU A 35 17.72 8.21 6.00
C GLU A 35 18.71 7.70 4.93
N GLN A 36 19.03 8.54 3.93
CA GLN A 36 19.98 8.22 2.85
C GLN A 36 21.30 8.98 3.00
N ASN A 37 21.37 10.25 2.61
CA ASN A 37 22.56 11.08 2.82
C ASN A 37 22.54 11.64 4.24
N GLN A 38 21.41 12.20 4.66
CA GLN A 38 21.11 12.60 6.04
C GLN A 38 19.68 12.11 6.39
N ASP A 39 19.01 12.80 7.32
CA ASP A 39 17.71 12.38 7.82
C ASP A 39 16.63 12.53 6.73
N ILE A 40 16.69 13.57 5.88
CA ILE A 40 15.78 13.82 4.74
C ILE A 40 16.56 14.41 3.55
N ASP A 41 16.40 13.85 2.35
CA ASP A 41 17.08 14.34 1.14
C ASP A 41 16.17 14.43 -0.08
N THR A 42 16.46 15.38 -0.97
CA THR A 42 15.81 15.52 -2.28
C THR A 42 16.86 15.86 -3.35
N ALA A 43 16.41 16.08 -4.59
CA ALA A 43 17.27 16.66 -5.62
C ALA A 43 17.75 18.07 -5.25
N ASP A 44 16.96 18.82 -4.47
CA ASP A 44 17.18 20.25 -4.20
C ASP A 44 17.86 20.51 -2.87
N PHE A 45 17.68 19.63 -1.87
CA PHE A 45 18.24 19.83 -0.53
C PHE A 45 18.66 18.54 0.17
N VAL A 46 19.48 18.71 1.20
CA VAL A 46 19.88 17.72 2.21
C VAL A 46 19.54 18.34 3.56
N MET A 47 18.77 17.64 4.38
CA MET A 47 18.29 18.13 5.68
C MET A 47 18.68 17.17 6.79
N GLN A 48 19.13 17.76 7.88
CA GLN A 48 19.33 17.09 9.14
C GLN A 48 18.37 17.66 10.18
N VAL A 49 17.69 16.78 10.90
CA VAL A 49 16.64 17.06 11.87
C VAL A 49 17.13 16.68 13.26
N LYS A 50 17.12 17.63 14.21
CA LYS A 50 17.67 17.41 15.55
C LYS A 50 16.76 17.95 16.64
N TYR A 51 16.31 17.05 17.51
CA TYR A 51 15.50 17.38 18.67
C TYR A 51 16.34 17.35 19.95
N LYS A 52 16.48 18.50 20.63
CA LYS A 52 17.36 18.69 21.80
C LYS A 52 16.66 19.48 22.91
N GLU A 53 15.58 18.95 23.46
CA GLU A 53 14.81 19.65 24.51
C GLU A 53 15.53 19.77 25.87
N ALA A 54 16.41 18.82 26.21
CA ALA A 54 17.14 18.80 27.48
C ALA A 54 18.45 19.60 27.45
N THR A 55 18.82 20.17 26.30
CA THR A 55 20.09 20.88 26.10
C THR A 55 19.79 22.33 25.75
N LYS A 56 20.58 23.26 26.27
CA LYS A 56 20.56 24.66 25.83
C LYS A 56 21.34 24.80 24.53
N PHE A 57 20.84 25.61 23.60
CA PHE A 57 21.57 25.87 22.38
C PHE A 57 22.86 26.63 22.68
N THR A 58 23.95 26.17 22.09
CA THR A 58 25.15 26.98 21.84
C THR A 58 25.64 26.60 20.44
N PRO A 59 26.44 27.44 19.77
CA PRO A 59 26.97 27.11 18.45
C PRO A 59 27.68 25.74 18.41
N SER A 60 28.34 25.34 19.49
CA SER A 60 29.06 24.07 19.56
C SER A 60 28.15 22.83 19.69
N THR A 61 26.92 22.96 20.21
CA THR A 61 26.01 21.80 20.34
C THR A 61 25.52 21.28 18.99
N ILE A 62 25.53 22.13 17.96
CA ILE A 62 25.23 21.77 16.56
C ILE A 62 26.48 21.55 15.70
N LYS A 63 27.68 21.53 16.29
CA LYS A 63 28.94 21.36 15.55
C LYS A 63 28.97 20.07 14.72
N LYS A 64 28.63 18.94 15.33
CA LYS A 64 28.64 17.62 14.66
C LYS A 64 27.69 17.57 13.46
N PRO A 65 26.39 17.94 13.58
CA PRO A 65 25.50 17.95 12.41
C PRO A 65 25.95 18.93 11.32
N VAL A 66 26.44 20.12 11.68
CA VAL A 66 26.94 21.07 10.67
C VAL A 66 28.19 20.56 9.95
N ILE A 67 29.10 19.84 10.62
CA ILE A 67 30.24 19.18 9.96
C ILE A 67 29.75 18.16 8.92
N GLN A 68 28.76 17.33 9.27
CA GLN A 68 28.19 16.36 8.34
C GLN A 68 27.61 17.04 7.09
N LEU A 69 26.86 18.14 7.29
CA LEU A 69 26.31 18.93 6.17
C LEU A 69 27.39 19.60 5.31
N ILE A 70 28.49 20.07 5.90
CA ILE A 70 29.62 20.63 5.13
C ILE A 70 30.29 19.53 4.29
N ASP A 71 30.47 18.34 4.85
CA ASP A 71 31.09 17.23 4.14
C ASP A 71 30.19 16.70 3.02
N GLU A 72 28.87 16.70 3.20
CA GLU A 72 27.93 16.44 2.11
C GLU A 72 27.96 17.54 1.03
N TYR A 73 28.08 18.82 1.42
CA TYR A 73 28.23 19.93 0.46
C TYR A 73 29.48 19.80 -0.42
N LYS A 74 30.59 19.30 0.14
CA LYS A 74 31.80 19.03 -0.66
C LYS A 74 31.56 17.98 -1.74
N LYS A 75 30.67 17.02 -1.50
CA LYS A 75 30.28 15.99 -2.48
C LYS A 75 29.35 16.55 -3.54
N ASN A 76 28.40 17.41 -3.14
CA ASN A 76 27.45 18.03 -4.06
C ASN A 76 27.11 19.48 -3.67
N ASN A 77 27.69 20.45 -4.38
CA ASN A 77 27.52 21.87 -4.03
C ASN A 77 26.27 22.54 -4.64
N THR A 78 25.45 21.81 -5.40
CA THR A 78 24.24 22.37 -6.05
C THR A 78 23.02 22.39 -5.14
N LYS A 79 23.04 21.61 -4.06
CA LYS A 79 21.93 21.49 -3.12
C LYS A 79 21.93 22.56 -2.03
N LYS A 80 20.77 22.76 -1.40
CA LYS A 80 20.64 23.45 -0.11
C LYS A 80 20.90 22.49 1.04
N TYR A 81 21.51 23.00 2.11
CA TYR A 81 21.89 22.22 3.28
C TYR A 81 21.19 22.78 4.50
N ILE A 82 20.32 22.00 5.12
CA ILE A 82 19.40 22.49 6.14
C ILE A 82 19.68 21.77 7.45
N LEU A 83 19.93 22.52 8.52
CA LEU A 83 19.84 22.00 9.88
C LEU A 83 18.54 22.49 10.49
N TYR A 84 17.58 21.59 10.64
CA TYR A 84 16.29 21.82 11.28
C TYR A 84 16.36 21.31 12.71
N CYS A 85 16.40 22.21 13.69
CA CYS A 85 16.65 21.81 15.07
C CYS A 85 15.79 22.54 16.11
N PHE A 86 15.30 21.78 17.09
CA PHE A 86 14.62 22.29 18.27
C PHE A 86 15.53 22.24 19.49
N PHE A 87 15.59 23.36 20.22
CA PHE A 87 16.15 23.47 21.55
C PHE A 87 15.12 24.19 22.43
N LYS A 88 14.99 23.79 23.70
CA LYS A 88 14.05 24.46 24.62
C LYS A 88 14.46 25.91 24.92
N ASP A 89 15.76 26.17 24.90
CA ASP A 89 16.36 27.48 25.14
C ASP A 89 17.44 27.73 24.08
N PHE A 90 17.19 28.71 23.20
CA PHE A 90 18.13 29.11 22.15
C PHE A 90 19.26 30.02 22.66
N ASN A 91 19.25 30.36 23.96
CA ASN A 91 20.32 31.07 24.66
C ASN A 91 20.71 32.41 23.98
N GLY A 92 19.71 33.13 23.46
CA GLY A 92 19.87 34.41 22.78
C GLY A 92 20.53 34.35 21.39
N TYR A 93 20.91 33.16 20.91
CA TYR A 93 21.40 32.99 19.55
C TYR A 93 20.25 33.01 18.54
N THR A 94 20.59 33.25 17.27
CA THR A 94 19.67 33.28 16.15
C THR A 94 20.16 32.36 15.03
N GLU A 95 19.30 32.14 14.04
CA GLU A 95 19.62 31.38 12.83
C GLU A 95 20.78 31.98 12.00
N SER A 96 21.19 33.23 12.27
CA SER A 96 22.33 33.89 11.62
C SER A 96 23.69 33.58 12.29
N THR A 97 23.73 32.65 13.24
CA THR A 97 24.94 32.19 13.92
C THR A 97 26.04 31.82 12.91
N SER A 98 27.26 32.33 13.12
CA SER A 98 28.35 32.14 12.16
C SER A 98 28.88 30.70 12.15
N ILE A 99 29.25 30.23 10.95
CA ILE A 99 29.86 28.90 10.76
C ILE A 99 31.13 28.74 11.60
N ASP A 100 31.95 29.80 11.73
CA ASP A 100 33.17 29.72 12.54
C ASP A 100 32.91 29.55 14.04
N LEU A 101 31.84 30.16 14.56
CA LEU A 101 31.41 29.93 15.94
C LEU A 101 30.94 28.49 16.15
N ILE A 102 30.19 27.94 15.18
CA ILE A 102 29.70 26.56 15.23
C ILE A 102 30.85 25.56 15.18
N LEU A 103 31.80 25.75 14.26
CA LEU A 103 32.93 24.84 14.08
C LEU A 103 33.91 24.90 15.25
N GLY A 104 34.05 26.06 15.91
CA GLY A 104 34.93 26.24 17.05
C GLY A 104 36.36 25.77 16.74
N SER A 105 36.85 24.79 17.50
CA SER A 105 38.18 24.19 17.30
C SER A 105 38.39 23.51 15.94
N SER A 106 37.32 23.14 15.21
CA SER A 106 37.44 22.48 13.91
C SER A 106 37.40 23.46 12.73
N LYS A 107 37.39 24.78 12.98
CA LYS A 107 37.33 25.80 11.92
C LYS A 107 38.52 25.72 10.96
N THR A 108 39.67 25.26 11.43
CA THR A 108 40.91 25.11 10.63
C THR A 108 40.88 23.93 9.68
N ASN A 109 39.93 22.99 9.85
CA ASN A 109 39.77 21.85 8.95
C ASN A 109 39.13 22.24 7.61
N TYR A 110 38.69 23.49 7.47
CA TYR A 110 37.98 24.00 6.30
C TYR A 110 38.58 25.33 5.86
N THR A 111 38.80 25.50 4.55
CA THR A 111 39.31 26.75 4.00
C THR A 111 38.28 27.87 4.14
N GLN A 112 38.74 29.13 4.12
CA GLN A 112 37.84 30.29 4.15
C GLN A 112 36.85 30.29 2.98
N ARG A 113 37.31 29.85 1.79
CA ARG A 113 36.46 29.70 0.60
C ARG A 113 35.36 28.66 0.83
N GLN A 114 35.70 27.47 1.33
CA GLN A 114 34.73 26.41 1.61
C GLN A 114 33.63 26.88 2.58
N LYS A 115 34.02 27.56 3.67
CA LYS A 115 33.07 28.09 4.65
C LYS A 115 32.16 29.17 4.04
N LYS A 116 32.72 30.07 3.25
CA LYS A 116 31.96 31.14 2.58
C LYS A 116 30.97 30.59 1.56
N ASP A 117 31.38 29.60 0.78
CA ASP A 117 30.53 29.00 -0.25
C ASP A 117 29.45 28.11 0.37
N PHE A 118 29.78 27.30 1.38
CA PHE A 118 28.79 26.54 2.16
C PHE A 118 27.74 27.46 2.79
N LYS A 119 28.15 28.60 3.38
CA LYS A 119 27.23 29.55 4.01
C LYS A 119 26.13 30.06 3.06
N LYS A 120 26.38 30.11 1.74
CA LYS A 120 25.37 30.52 0.74
C LYS A 120 24.28 29.45 0.50
N SER A 121 24.60 28.20 0.77
CA SER A 121 23.69 27.05 0.60
C SER A 121 23.15 26.52 1.92
N PHE A 122 23.74 26.92 3.05
CA PHE A 122 23.36 26.47 4.39
C PHE A 122 22.22 27.31 4.99
N LYS A 123 21.26 26.64 5.61
CA LYS A 123 20.17 27.23 6.39
C LYS A 123 20.05 26.55 7.74
N LEU A 124 20.16 27.34 8.80
CA LEU A 124 19.81 26.91 10.16
C LEU A 124 18.35 27.28 10.40
N ILE A 125 17.54 26.31 10.83
CA ILE A 125 16.13 26.51 11.16
C ILE A 125 15.91 26.15 12.62
N PHE A 126 15.41 27.11 13.39
CA PHE A 126 14.92 26.90 14.75
C PHE A 126 13.49 26.40 14.66
N ALA A 127 13.38 25.10 14.87
CA ALA A 127 12.16 24.34 14.67
C ALA A 127 11.18 24.51 15.85
N PRO A 128 9.88 24.27 15.64
CA PRO A 128 8.89 24.26 16.73
C PRO A 128 9.09 23.08 17.69
N GLN A 129 8.45 23.18 18.86
CA GLN A 129 8.39 22.08 19.82
C GLN A 129 7.67 20.85 19.22
N PHE A 130 7.93 19.68 19.80
CA PHE A 130 7.41 18.39 19.37
C PHE A 130 5.89 18.40 19.11
N GLU A 131 5.11 18.83 20.10
CA GLU A 131 3.65 18.81 20.04
C GLU A 131 3.12 19.72 18.92
N ILE A 132 3.76 20.87 18.72
CA ILE A 132 3.41 21.82 17.64
C ILE A 132 3.71 21.20 16.26
N GLN A 133 4.82 20.49 16.10
CA GLN A 133 5.14 19.82 14.84
C GLN A 133 4.18 18.66 14.56
N LEU A 134 3.83 17.88 15.58
CA LEU A 134 2.83 16.83 15.48
C LEU A 134 1.49 17.39 15.02
N GLU A 135 1.01 18.47 15.66
CA GLU A 135 -0.21 19.16 15.25
C GLU A 135 -0.14 19.66 13.81
N GLN A 136 0.99 20.25 13.40
CA GLN A 136 1.19 20.67 12.01
C GLN A 136 1.10 19.48 11.05
N THR A 137 1.68 18.34 11.40
CA THR A 137 1.65 17.13 10.58
C THR A 137 0.23 16.61 10.40
N ILE A 138 -0.53 16.55 11.50
CA ILE A 138 -1.95 16.15 11.48
C ILE A 138 -2.77 17.14 10.64
N ARG A 139 -2.54 18.44 10.77
CA ARG A 139 -3.23 19.47 9.97
C ARG A 139 -2.94 19.33 8.46
N GLU A 140 -1.71 18.99 8.07
CA GLU A 140 -1.43 18.74 6.65
C GLU A 140 -2.16 17.50 6.12
N ILE A 141 -2.42 16.50 6.95
CA ILE A 141 -3.29 15.36 6.59
C ILE A 141 -4.75 15.81 6.49
N GLN A 142 -5.24 16.63 7.43
CA GLN A 142 -6.61 17.20 7.38
C GLN A 142 -6.84 18.01 6.11
N ASN A 143 -5.83 18.74 5.63
CA ASN A 143 -5.86 19.50 4.37
C ASN A 143 -6.12 18.61 3.14
N LEU A 144 -6.00 17.28 3.25
CA LEU A 144 -6.39 16.31 2.23
C LEU A 144 -7.89 15.96 2.25
N ASN A 145 -8.71 16.73 2.99
CA ASN A 145 -10.15 16.52 3.21
C ASN A 145 -10.49 15.30 4.09
N TYR A 146 -9.70 15.09 5.14
CA TYR A 146 -9.99 14.12 6.19
C TYR A 146 -10.42 14.83 7.47
N ASN A 147 -11.28 14.20 8.26
CA ASN A 147 -11.64 14.74 9.58
C ASN A 147 -10.50 14.53 10.59
N GLU A 148 -10.66 15.06 11.80
CA GLU A 148 -9.63 15.00 12.83
C GLU A 148 -9.23 13.58 13.24
N ASP A 149 -10.22 12.73 13.53
CA ASP A 149 -9.98 11.33 13.93
C ASP A 149 -9.30 10.53 12.82
N GLU A 150 -9.78 10.67 11.57
CA GLU A 150 -9.17 10.07 10.38
C GLU A 150 -7.70 10.51 10.25
N SER A 151 -7.41 11.79 10.49
CA SER A 151 -6.07 12.34 10.34
C SER A 151 -5.09 11.85 11.40
N ILE A 152 -5.54 11.64 12.64
CA ILE A 152 -4.74 11.03 13.71
C ILE A 152 -4.41 9.57 13.38
N ILE A 153 -5.39 8.82 12.86
CA ILE A 153 -5.17 7.45 12.41
C ILE A 153 -4.17 7.44 11.26
N PHE A 154 -4.37 8.27 10.22
CA PHE A 154 -3.49 8.33 9.06
C PHE A 154 -2.08 8.80 9.39
N HIS A 155 -1.90 9.69 10.38
CA HIS A 155 -0.58 10.03 10.90
C HIS A 155 0.14 8.79 11.45
N SER A 156 -0.55 7.99 12.26
CA SER A 156 -0.01 6.74 12.81
C SER A 156 0.35 5.75 11.71
N ARG A 157 -0.48 5.67 10.67
CA ARG A 157 -0.27 4.80 9.50
C ARG A 157 0.93 5.24 8.67
N ALA A 158 1.05 6.53 8.35
CA ALA A 158 2.22 7.09 7.68
C ALA A 158 3.51 6.87 8.50
N SER A 159 3.45 7.12 9.80
CA SER A 159 4.59 6.94 10.70
C SER A 159 5.10 5.49 10.68
N ASN A 160 4.20 4.52 10.76
CA ASN A 160 4.56 3.10 10.69
C ASN A 160 5.08 2.73 9.28
N PHE A 161 4.45 3.24 8.22
CA PHE A 161 4.89 3.01 6.85
C PHE A 161 6.33 3.48 6.63
N LEU A 162 6.68 4.71 7.05
CA LEU A 162 8.03 5.24 6.90
C LEU A 162 9.06 4.51 7.76
N ARG A 163 8.70 4.09 8.99
CA ARG A 163 9.59 3.25 9.81
C ARG A 163 9.88 1.92 9.13
N ASN A 164 8.86 1.24 8.63
CA ASN A 164 9.02 -0.02 7.92
C ASN A 164 9.82 0.16 6.62
N LEU A 165 9.64 1.28 5.92
CA LEU A 165 10.45 1.62 4.75
C LEU A 165 11.94 1.65 5.09
N VAL A 166 12.33 2.25 6.23
CA VAL A 166 13.74 2.29 6.65
C VAL A 166 14.23 0.93 7.17
N VAL A 167 13.45 0.26 8.01
CA VAL A 167 13.84 -1.02 8.64
C VAL A 167 13.94 -2.16 7.63
N ASN A 168 13.02 -2.22 6.66
CA ASN A 168 12.99 -3.28 5.64
C ASN A 168 14.01 -3.06 4.51
N ASN A 169 14.61 -1.88 4.43
CA ASN A 169 15.66 -1.57 3.46
C ASN A 169 16.96 -1.29 4.21
N SER A 170 17.78 -2.33 4.38
CA SER A 170 19.11 -2.27 4.99
C SER A 170 20.06 -1.31 4.24
N PRO A 171 21.23 -0.95 4.81
CA PRO A 171 22.16 0.01 4.18
C PRO A 171 22.61 -0.35 2.75
N ASP A 172 22.63 -1.63 2.37
CA ASP A 172 22.87 -2.10 1.00
C ASP A 172 21.73 -1.76 0.01
N LYS A 173 20.53 -1.50 0.53
CA LYS A 173 19.32 -1.12 -0.23
C LYS A 173 18.88 0.31 0.08
N ILE A 174 19.80 1.16 0.50
CA ILE A 174 19.51 2.53 0.96
C ILE A 174 18.76 3.37 -0.08
N SER A 175 19.00 3.13 -1.37
CA SER A 175 18.30 3.79 -2.49
C SER A 175 16.80 3.53 -2.54
N ASN A 176 16.32 2.46 -1.87
CA ASN A 176 14.89 2.13 -1.81
C ASN A 176 14.16 2.86 -0.70
N ARG A 177 14.86 3.62 0.16
CA ARG A 177 14.26 4.42 1.22
C ARG A 177 13.73 5.73 0.67
N THR A 178 12.71 5.65 -0.18
CA THR A 178 12.09 6.79 -0.84
C THR A 178 10.59 6.75 -0.71
N CYS A 179 9.96 7.90 -0.54
CA CYS A 179 8.51 8.02 -0.54
C CYS A 179 8.06 9.25 -1.33
N LYS A 180 6.98 9.10 -2.08
CA LYS A 180 6.29 10.15 -2.84
C LYS A 180 4.98 10.50 -2.15
N LYS A 181 4.54 11.74 -2.30
CA LYS A 181 3.24 12.20 -1.76
C LYS A 181 2.07 11.33 -2.23
N LYS A 182 2.07 10.89 -3.49
CA LYS A 182 1.03 10.00 -4.02
C LYS A 182 0.91 8.68 -3.26
N GLU A 183 2.02 8.14 -2.74
CA GLU A 183 2.04 6.86 -2.01
C GLU A 183 1.39 7.02 -0.64
N LEU A 184 1.61 8.14 0.06
CA LEU A 184 0.87 8.44 1.30
C LEU A 184 -0.62 8.67 1.04
N ILE A 185 -0.97 9.38 -0.04
CA ILE A 185 -2.38 9.59 -0.40
C ILE A 185 -3.07 8.26 -0.70
N GLU A 186 -2.41 7.35 -1.41
CA GLU A 186 -2.92 6.02 -1.72
C GLU A 186 -3.05 5.15 -0.45
N LEU A 187 -2.05 5.18 0.43
CA LEU A 187 -2.10 4.54 1.74
C LEU A 187 -3.35 4.98 2.53
N PHE A 188 -3.61 6.28 2.61
CA PHE A 188 -4.77 6.81 3.35
C PHE A 188 -6.09 6.44 2.71
N LYS A 189 -6.18 6.46 1.36
CA LYS A 189 -7.40 6.04 0.65
C LYS A 189 -7.73 4.57 0.92
N ASN A 190 -6.71 3.71 0.88
CA ASN A 190 -6.87 2.27 1.15
C ASN A 190 -7.28 2.03 2.61
N ASP A 191 -6.58 2.66 3.57
CA ASP A 191 -6.92 2.55 4.98
C ASP A 191 -8.34 3.07 5.27
N ARG A 192 -8.75 4.20 4.67
CA ARG A 192 -10.12 4.74 4.81
C ARG A 192 -11.18 3.75 4.34
N LYS A 193 -10.95 3.12 3.18
CA LYS A 193 -11.88 2.13 2.62
C LYS A 193 -12.06 0.95 3.59
N VAL A 194 -10.95 0.40 4.10
CA VAL A 194 -10.96 -0.70 5.06
C VAL A 194 -11.65 -0.29 6.37
N ILE A 195 -11.31 0.88 6.92
CA ILE A 195 -11.93 1.41 8.16
C ILE A 195 -13.43 1.59 7.95
N PHE A 196 -13.85 2.16 6.82
CA PHE A 196 -15.26 2.40 6.51
C PHE A 196 -16.01 1.08 6.31
N GLU A 197 -15.47 0.12 5.57
CA GLU A 197 -16.11 -1.18 5.34
C GLU A 197 -16.28 -1.95 6.65
N ASN A 198 -15.23 -1.98 7.49
CA ASN A 198 -15.27 -2.62 8.80
C ASN A 198 -16.23 -1.89 9.77
N SER A 199 -16.21 -0.56 9.79
CA SER A 199 -17.14 0.22 10.60
C SER A 199 -18.58 0.05 10.13
N PHE A 200 -18.83 0.05 8.81
CA PHE A 200 -20.15 -0.18 8.25
C PHE A 200 -20.69 -1.56 8.63
N ARG A 201 -19.86 -2.60 8.52
CA ARG A 201 -20.19 -3.96 8.95
C ARG A 201 -20.52 -4.02 10.46
N PHE A 202 -19.75 -3.32 11.30
CA PHE A 202 -19.99 -3.25 12.74
C PHE A 202 -21.27 -2.50 13.11
N PHE A 203 -21.51 -1.31 12.54
CA PHE A 203 -22.61 -0.43 12.94
C PHE A 203 -23.96 -0.75 12.26
N LYS A 204 -23.95 -1.29 11.04
CA LYS A 204 -25.19 -1.63 10.30
C LYS A 204 -25.52 -3.12 10.33
N GLY A 205 -24.61 -3.95 10.84
CA GLY A 205 -24.75 -5.40 10.88
C GLY A 205 -24.38 -6.07 9.56
N GLU A 206 -24.09 -7.37 9.63
CA GLU A 206 -23.60 -8.16 8.51
C GLU A 206 -24.57 -8.20 7.32
N GLU A 207 -25.88 -8.27 7.58
CA GLU A 207 -26.90 -8.36 6.52
C GLU A 207 -26.92 -7.09 5.65
N ALA A 208 -26.80 -5.91 6.26
CA ALA A 208 -26.74 -4.66 5.52
C ALA A 208 -25.46 -4.55 4.69
N TYR A 209 -24.34 -5.05 5.23
CA TYR A 209 -23.06 -5.14 4.51
C TYR A 209 -23.16 -6.06 3.29
N PHE A 210 -23.63 -7.31 3.47
CA PHE A 210 -23.79 -8.25 2.36
C PHE A 210 -24.74 -7.70 1.29
N LYS A 211 -25.87 -7.10 1.70
CA LYS A 211 -26.82 -6.48 0.77
C LYS A 211 -26.17 -5.34 -0.02
N LYS A 212 -25.32 -4.54 0.61
CA LYS A 212 -24.58 -3.47 -0.07
C LYS A 212 -23.56 -4.05 -1.06
N MET A 213 -22.71 -4.98 -0.64
CA MET A 213 -21.72 -5.62 -1.54
C MET A 213 -22.41 -6.29 -2.74
N LYS A 214 -23.51 -7.01 -2.48
CA LYS A 214 -24.36 -7.61 -3.51
C LYS A 214 -24.92 -6.58 -4.47
N LYS A 215 -25.39 -5.43 -3.97
CA LYS A 215 -25.92 -4.34 -4.79
C LYS A 215 -24.84 -3.69 -5.65
N ASP A 216 -23.70 -3.37 -5.06
CA ASP A 216 -22.64 -2.59 -5.70
C ASP A 216 -21.87 -3.40 -6.75
N PHE A 217 -21.68 -4.71 -6.51
CA PHE A 217 -20.80 -5.54 -7.34
C PHE A 217 -21.46 -6.71 -8.03
N PHE A 218 -22.62 -7.16 -7.55
CA PHE A 218 -23.24 -8.40 -8.03
C PHE A 218 -24.69 -8.22 -8.47
N THR A 219 -25.20 -7.00 -8.56
CA THR A 219 -26.56 -6.73 -9.05
C THR A 219 -26.48 -6.02 -10.38
N PHE A 220 -26.89 -6.71 -11.44
CA PHE A 220 -26.78 -6.20 -12.80
C PHE A 220 -28.15 -6.20 -13.48
N ASN A 221 -28.48 -5.12 -14.18
CA ASN A 221 -29.64 -5.08 -15.07
C ASN A 221 -29.45 -6.05 -16.25
N ASN A 222 -28.19 -6.24 -16.66
CA ASN A 222 -27.83 -7.14 -17.73
C ASN A 222 -26.42 -7.71 -17.51
N VAL A 223 -26.26 -9.03 -17.67
CA VAL A 223 -24.95 -9.69 -17.65
C VAL A 223 -24.34 -9.62 -19.04
N ASP A 224 -23.13 -9.08 -19.14
CA ASP A 224 -22.36 -8.95 -20.38
C ASP A 224 -21.30 -10.06 -20.54
N LYS A 225 -20.56 -10.02 -21.64
CA LYS A 225 -19.48 -10.98 -21.96
C LYS A 225 -18.13 -10.65 -21.28
N THR A 226 -18.12 -9.81 -20.25
CA THR A 226 -16.93 -9.49 -19.47
C THR A 226 -16.38 -10.76 -18.82
N ILE A 227 -15.07 -10.95 -18.91
CA ILE A 227 -14.36 -12.07 -18.31
C ILE A 227 -14.23 -11.84 -16.82
N ARG A 228 -14.80 -12.72 -16.01
CA ARG A 228 -14.84 -12.58 -14.56
C ARG A 228 -14.04 -13.69 -13.91
N LEU A 229 -13.08 -13.30 -13.07
CA LEU A 229 -12.26 -14.20 -12.29
C LEU A 229 -12.61 -14.03 -10.81
N PHE A 230 -12.91 -15.13 -10.14
CA PHE A 230 -13.19 -15.20 -8.71
C PHE A 230 -12.02 -15.88 -8.00
N ILE A 231 -11.36 -15.13 -7.13
CA ILE A 231 -10.32 -15.63 -6.23
C ILE A 231 -10.95 -15.72 -4.84
N LEU A 232 -11.14 -16.95 -4.35
CA LEU A 232 -11.93 -17.22 -3.16
C LEU A 232 -11.03 -17.81 -2.07
N GLU A 233 -10.78 -17.06 -0.99
CA GLU A 233 -10.05 -17.57 0.18
C GLU A 233 -10.98 -18.41 1.07
N ILE A 234 -10.61 -19.68 1.28
CA ILE A 234 -11.34 -20.64 2.13
C ILE A 234 -10.43 -21.17 3.25
N ASP A 235 -11.03 -21.78 4.27
CA ASP A 235 -10.30 -22.31 5.43
C ASP A 235 -9.91 -23.79 5.29
N GLY A 236 -10.50 -24.50 4.32
CA GLY A 236 -10.34 -25.93 4.16
C GLY A 236 -11.31 -26.76 5.00
N SER A 237 -12.07 -26.15 5.92
CA SER A 237 -13.11 -26.82 6.72
C SER A 237 -14.50 -26.84 6.10
N GLU A 238 -14.70 -26.15 4.97
CA GLU A 238 -16.01 -26.02 4.29
C GLU A 238 -16.59 -27.38 3.89
N ASP A 239 -17.91 -27.52 3.86
CA ASP A 239 -18.48 -28.75 3.34
C ASP A 239 -18.38 -28.77 1.80
N ILE A 240 -18.19 -29.95 1.22
CA ILE A 240 -18.14 -30.10 -0.24
C ILE A 240 -19.45 -29.61 -0.88
N SER A 241 -20.59 -29.84 -0.21
CA SER A 241 -21.90 -29.34 -0.63
C SER A 241 -21.96 -27.81 -0.71
N GLU A 242 -21.35 -27.09 0.24
CA GLU A 242 -21.28 -25.64 0.24
C GLU A 242 -20.43 -25.11 -0.92
N LEU A 243 -19.27 -25.74 -1.18
CA LEU A 243 -18.41 -25.40 -2.31
C LEU A 243 -19.13 -25.61 -3.65
N VAL A 244 -19.84 -26.73 -3.81
CA VAL A 244 -20.65 -27.02 -4.99
C VAL A 244 -21.76 -25.98 -5.16
N LEU A 245 -22.47 -25.63 -4.08
CA LEU A 245 -23.53 -24.62 -4.12
C LEU A 245 -23.00 -23.25 -4.51
N LEU A 246 -21.81 -22.88 -4.02
CA LEU A 246 -21.14 -21.63 -4.35
C LEU A 246 -20.76 -21.57 -5.84
N LEU A 247 -20.10 -22.61 -6.35
CA LEU A 247 -19.73 -22.71 -7.76
C LEU A 247 -20.95 -22.67 -8.69
N LYS A 248 -22.04 -23.38 -8.33
CA LYS A 248 -23.31 -23.31 -9.03
C LYS A 248 -23.92 -21.92 -9.01
N SER A 249 -23.92 -21.25 -7.86
CA SER A 249 -24.45 -19.89 -7.70
C SER A 249 -23.70 -18.90 -8.58
N ILE A 250 -22.36 -18.99 -8.60
CA ILE A 250 -21.49 -18.19 -9.48
C ILE A 250 -21.82 -18.49 -10.96
N SER A 251 -21.84 -19.76 -11.36
CA SER A 251 -22.14 -20.19 -12.73
C SER A 251 -23.50 -19.64 -13.21
N VAL A 252 -24.58 -19.93 -12.48
CA VAL A 252 -25.95 -19.50 -12.83
C VAL A 252 -26.07 -17.98 -12.90
N LYS A 253 -25.31 -17.25 -12.07
CA LYS A 253 -25.35 -15.80 -12.04
C LYS A 253 -24.73 -15.17 -13.27
N PHE A 254 -23.58 -15.66 -13.72
CA PHE A 254 -22.79 -15.03 -14.78
C PHE A 254 -22.94 -15.68 -16.15
N LEU A 255 -23.22 -16.98 -16.23
CA LEU A 255 -23.61 -17.60 -17.49
C LEU A 255 -25.11 -17.34 -17.73
N LYS A 256 -25.43 -16.60 -18.79
CA LYS A 256 -26.82 -16.35 -19.22
C LYS A 256 -26.98 -16.72 -20.68
N HIS A 257 -28.03 -17.48 -21.00
CA HIS A 257 -28.33 -17.87 -22.38
C HIS A 257 -29.22 -16.85 -23.09
N GLN A 258 -29.07 -16.76 -24.42
CA GLN A 258 -29.98 -16.08 -25.34
C GLN A 258 -30.46 -17.06 -26.43
N LEU A 259 -31.41 -16.63 -27.28
CA LEU A 259 -32.03 -17.51 -28.29
C LEU A 259 -31.04 -18.12 -29.30
N ARG A 260 -29.93 -17.46 -29.62
CA ARG A 260 -28.95 -17.93 -30.63
C ARG A 260 -27.49 -17.92 -30.14
N ASP A 261 -27.23 -17.44 -28.92
CA ASP A 261 -25.88 -17.30 -28.38
C ASP A 261 -25.95 -17.30 -26.84
N ILE A 262 -24.80 -17.23 -26.18
CA ILE A 262 -24.67 -16.85 -24.78
C ILE A 262 -24.57 -15.33 -24.62
N LYS A 263 -25.14 -14.81 -23.55
CA LYS A 263 -25.14 -13.39 -23.17
C LYS A 263 -24.01 -13.05 -22.21
N GLY A 264 -23.78 -13.93 -21.25
CA GLY A 264 -22.68 -13.88 -20.29
C GLY A 264 -21.73 -15.06 -20.47
N GLU A 265 -20.46 -14.83 -20.19
CA GLU A 265 -19.38 -15.83 -20.35
C GLU A 265 -19.21 -16.65 -19.06
N ALA A 266 -18.76 -17.90 -19.16
CA ALA A 266 -18.46 -18.70 -17.97
C ALA A 266 -17.37 -18.03 -17.12
N PRO A 267 -17.62 -17.84 -15.81
CA PRO A 267 -16.63 -17.26 -14.90
C PRO A 267 -15.52 -18.26 -14.58
N TYR A 268 -14.34 -17.72 -14.26
CA TYR A 268 -13.22 -18.47 -13.72
C TYR A 268 -13.28 -18.44 -12.21
N VAL A 269 -12.99 -19.57 -11.56
CA VAL A 269 -12.92 -19.67 -10.10
C VAL A 269 -11.61 -20.34 -9.70
N PHE A 270 -10.92 -19.70 -8.77
CA PHE A 270 -9.74 -20.22 -8.09
C PHE A 270 -9.98 -20.17 -6.58
N PHE A 271 -9.81 -21.30 -5.90
CA PHE A 271 -9.86 -21.35 -4.44
C PHE A 271 -8.46 -21.27 -3.87
N ARG A 272 -8.21 -20.30 -2.99
CA ARG A 272 -7.00 -20.26 -2.18
C ARG A 272 -7.18 -21.21 -0.99
N ASN A 273 -6.14 -21.97 -0.68
CA ASN A 273 -6.07 -22.91 0.45
C ASN A 273 -7.05 -24.11 0.36
N ILE A 274 -7.53 -24.47 -0.82
CA ILE A 274 -8.28 -25.72 -0.99
C ILE A 274 -7.31 -26.91 -1.09
N ASP A 275 -7.64 -28.00 -0.42
CA ASP A 275 -6.94 -29.27 -0.62
C ASP A 275 -7.32 -29.91 -1.97
N SER A 276 -6.33 -30.52 -2.63
CA SER A 276 -6.48 -31.16 -3.95
C SER A 276 -7.55 -32.26 -3.98
N GLN A 277 -7.65 -33.10 -2.93
CA GLN A 277 -8.65 -34.15 -2.85
C GLN A 277 -10.04 -33.57 -2.64
N LYS A 278 -10.14 -32.48 -1.89
CA LYS A 278 -11.41 -31.77 -1.69
C LYS A 278 -11.89 -31.10 -2.98
N LEU A 279 -11.00 -30.46 -3.73
CA LEU A 279 -11.32 -29.90 -5.04
C LEU A 279 -11.75 -30.98 -6.03
N LEU A 280 -11.07 -32.14 -6.03
CA LEU A 280 -11.44 -33.29 -6.85
C LEU A 280 -12.87 -33.75 -6.54
N LYS A 281 -13.20 -34.02 -5.27
CA LYS A 281 -14.55 -34.43 -4.88
C LYS A 281 -15.62 -33.38 -5.20
N THR A 282 -15.26 -32.09 -5.10
CA THR A 282 -16.15 -31.00 -5.50
C THR A 282 -16.45 -31.08 -7.00
N LYS A 283 -15.44 -31.31 -7.84
CA LYS A 283 -15.60 -31.50 -9.29
C LYS A 283 -16.41 -32.75 -9.64
N GLU A 284 -16.21 -33.86 -8.93
CA GLU A 284 -17.02 -35.08 -9.10
C GLU A 284 -18.51 -34.78 -8.92
N ILE A 285 -18.89 -34.11 -7.82
CA ILE A 285 -20.30 -33.75 -7.57
C ILE A 285 -20.83 -32.75 -8.62
N LEU A 286 -19.98 -31.85 -9.15
CA LEU A 286 -20.39 -30.98 -10.25
C LEU A 286 -20.73 -31.78 -11.51
N VAL A 287 -19.91 -32.79 -11.85
CA VAL A 287 -20.19 -33.70 -12.98
C VAL A 287 -21.47 -34.50 -12.73
N ASP A 288 -21.62 -35.07 -11.54
CA ASP A 288 -22.81 -35.84 -11.15
C ASP A 288 -24.09 -35.01 -11.20
N THR A 289 -23.96 -33.68 -11.09
CA THR A 289 -25.08 -32.74 -11.16
C THR A 289 -25.17 -32.03 -12.52
N GLU A 290 -24.57 -32.63 -13.55
CA GLU A 290 -24.61 -32.21 -14.96
C GLU A 290 -24.08 -30.80 -15.23
N LEU A 291 -23.25 -30.25 -14.33
CA LEU A 291 -22.61 -28.96 -14.54
C LEU A 291 -21.35 -29.13 -15.40
N VAL A 292 -21.41 -28.63 -16.63
CA VAL A 292 -20.25 -28.63 -17.55
C VAL A 292 -19.28 -27.52 -17.17
N PHE A 293 -18.03 -27.90 -16.88
CA PHE A 293 -16.93 -26.97 -16.60
C PHE A 293 -15.67 -27.32 -17.40
N LYS A 294 -14.71 -26.40 -17.43
CA LYS A 294 -13.36 -26.61 -17.96
C LYS A 294 -12.31 -26.27 -16.91
N ASP A 295 -11.27 -27.08 -16.81
CA ASP A 295 -10.17 -26.86 -15.86
C ASP A 295 -8.77 -26.85 -16.50
N GLY A 296 -8.71 -26.91 -17.84
CA GLY A 296 -7.47 -26.83 -18.60
C GLY A 296 -6.79 -28.17 -18.86
N TYR A 297 -7.38 -29.30 -18.45
CA TYR A 297 -6.82 -30.63 -18.66
C TYR A 297 -7.72 -31.43 -19.61
N ASP A 298 -7.22 -31.77 -20.80
CA ASP A 298 -8.05 -32.36 -21.86
C ASP A 298 -8.16 -33.89 -21.79
N TYR A 299 -7.22 -34.54 -21.11
CA TYR A 299 -7.20 -35.99 -20.92
C TYR A 299 -6.42 -36.35 -19.64
N LEU A 300 -6.52 -37.61 -19.23
CA LEU A 300 -5.86 -38.11 -18.02
C LEU A 300 -4.34 -37.88 -18.09
N ASN A 301 -3.79 -37.22 -17.06
CA ASN A 301 -2.38 -36.84 -16.95
C ASN A 301 -1.87 -35.87 -18.04
N SER A 302 -2.75 -35.13 -18.71
CA SER A 302 -2.31 -34.06 -19.61
C SER A 302 -1.60 -32.95 -18.83
N GLU A 303 -0.77 -32.17 -19.52
CA GLU A 303 -0.33 -30.88 -18.98
C GLU A 303 -1.46 -29.85 -19.05
N PHE A 304 -1.33 -28.76 -18.28
CA PHE A 304 -2.27 -27.64 -18.36
C PHE A 304 -2.24 -27.01 -19.74
N ASN A 305 -3.41 -26.92 -20.36
CA ASN A 305 -3.62 -26.32 -21.67
C ASN A 305 -4.42 -25.02 -21.52
N LEU A 306 -3.73 -23.88 -21.63
CA LEU A 306 -4.36 -22.57 -21.60
C LEU A 306 -5.48 -22.44 -22.65
N ASN A 307 -5.30 -22.98 -23.86
CA ASN A 307 -6.32 -22.92 -24.91
C ASN A 307 -7.59 -23.70 -24.55
N SER A 308 -7.47 -24.75 -23.72
CA SER A 308 -8.61 -25.53 -23.25
C SER A 308 -9.46 -24.76 -22.25
N ILE A 309 -8.83 -24.13 -21.24
CA ILE A 309 -9.59 -23.41 -20.21
C ILE A 309 -10.19 -22.11 -20.74
N ILE A 310 -9.54 -21.42 -21.69
CA ILE A 310 -10.03 -20.15 -22.24
C ILE A 310 -11.15 -20.30 -23.27
N ILE A 311 -11.56 -21.53 -23.61
CA ILE A 311 -12.59 -21.78 -24.61
C ILE A 311 -13.85 -20.96 -24.31
N LYS A 312 -14.42 -20.34 -25.34
CA LYS A 312 -15.64 -19.54 -25.18
C LYS A 312 -16.81 -20.47 -24.95
N SER A 313 -17.62 -20.16 -23.95
CA SER A 313 -18.90 -20.79 -23.72
C SER A 313 -19.80 -20.62 -24.94
N SER A 314 -20.53 -21.66 -25.31
CA SER A 314 -21.48 -21.67 -26.41
C SER A 314 -22.66 -22.58 -26.08
N LYS A 315 -23.70 -22.59 -26.92
CA LYS A 315 -24.82 -23.51 -26.75
C LYS A 315 -24.43 -24.97 -26.97
N GLU A 316 -23.44 -25.18 -27.83
CA GLU A 316 -22.97 -26.48 -28.25
C GLU A 316 -22.08 -27.10 -27.17
N ASN A 317 -21.13 -26.32 -26.63
CA ASN A 317 -20.19 -26.83 -25.62
C ASN A 317 -20.70 -26.73 -24.19
N GLN A 318 -21.69 -25.87 -23.93
CA GLN A 318 -22.36 -25.68 -22.63
C GLN A 318 -21.43 -25.38 -21.45
N VAL A 319 -20.19 -24.96 -21.69
CA VAL A 319 -19.22 -24.65 -20.63
C VAL A 319 -19.81 -23.54 -19.78
N SER A 320 -20.06 -23.83 -18.50
CA SER A 320 -20.76 -22.93 -17.57
C SER A 320 -19.86 -22.34 -16.49
N LEU A 321 -18.70 -22.95 -16.30
CA LEU A 321 -17.75 -22.60 -15.25
C LEU A 321 -16.34 -22.99 -15.70
N LYS A 322 -15.33 -22.27 -15.22
CA LYS A 322 -13.93 -22.57 -15.45
C LYS A 322 -13.20 -22.65 -14.11
N ILE A 323 -12.56 -23.77 -13.81
CA ILE A 323 -11.95 -24.04 -12.49
C ILE A 323 -10.44 -24.06 -12.63
N ILE A 324 -9.76 -23.16 -11.94
CA ILE A 324 -8.29 -23.05 -11.94
C ILE A 324 -7.75 -23.83 -10.74
N ASN A 325 -6.71 -24.64 -10.94
CA ASN A 325 -6.23 -25.58 -9.93
C ASN A 325 -5.02 -25.07 -9.16
N SER A 326 -4.26 -24.13 -9.73
CA SER A 326 -3.05 -23.59 -9.12
C SER A 326 -2.87 -22.10 -9.37
N GLU A 327 -2.06 -21.45 -8.53
CA GLU A 327 -1.70 -20.04 -8.69
C GLU A 327 -0.91 -19.78 -9.97
N THR A 328 -0.07 -20.73 -10.40
CA THR A 328 0.64 -20.65 -11.68
C THR A 328 -0.34 -20.60 -12.86
N GLU A 329 -1.36 -21.45 -12.85
CA GLU A 329 -2.43 -21.44 -13.87
C GLU A 329 -3.25 -20.16 -13.81
N LEU A 330 -3.54 -19.65 -12.61
CA LEU A 330 -4.24 -18.37 -12.43
C LEU A 330 -3.50 -17.23 -13.12
N ASN A 331 -2.19 -17.12 -12.90
CA ASN A 331 -1.37 -16.08 -13.51
C ASN A 331 -1.41 -16.17 -15.04
N GLN A 332 -1.33 -17.38 -15.62
CA GLN A 332 -1.45 -17.57 -17.07
C GLN A 332 -2.81 -17.11 -17.62
N VAL A 333 -3.90 -17.39 -16.92
CA VAL A 333 -5.25 -16.94 -17.32
C VAL A 333 -5.40 -15.43 -17.16
N VAL A 334 -4.88 -14.85 -16.07
CA VAL A 334 -4.89 -13.40 -15.81
C VAL A 334 -4.11 -12.64 -16.88
N ASP A 335 -2.97 -13.15 -17.30
CA ASP A 335 -2.10 -12.52 -18.31
C ASP A 335 -2.65 -12.67 -19.74
N TYR A 336 -3.48 -13.68 -19.99
CA TYR A 336 -4.03 -13.92 -21.32
C TYR A 336 -4.93 -12.75 -21.80
N ASN A 337 -4.72 -12.33 -23.06
CA ASN A 337 -5.55 -11.31 -23.69
C ASN A 337 -6.79 -11.92 -24.35
N HIS A 338 -7.93 -11.84 -23.66
CA HIS A 338 -9.22 -12.30 -24.19
C HIS A 338 -9.84 -11.41 -25.26
N ASN A 339 -9.24 -10.24 -25.57
CA ASN A 339 -9.84 -9.18 -26.38
C ASN A 339 -11.22 -8.75 -25.84
N ARG A 340 -11.36 -8.74 -24.51
CA ARG A 340 -12.57 -8.38 -23.75
C ARG A 340 -12.16 -7.77 -22.41
N LEU A 341 -13.09 -7.03 -21.79
CA LEU A 341 -12.91 -6.56 -20.41
C LEU A 341 -12.70 -7.74 -19.46
N LYS A 342 -11.80 -7.55 -18.49
CA LYS A 342 -11.52 -8.47 -17.39
C LYS A 342 -11.90 -7.79 -16.08
N GLU A 343 -12.49 -8.55 -15.17
CA GLU A 343 -12.77 -8.15 -13.79
C GLU A 343 -12.31 -9.26 -12.85
N VAL A 344 -11.58 -8.90 -11.80
CA VAL A 344 -11.14 -9.83 -10.76
C VAL A 344 -11.88 -9.50 -9.46
N TYR A 345 -12.57 -10.49 -8.91
CA TYR A 345 -13.23 -10.42 -7.61
C TYR A 345 -12.43 -11.25 -6.61
N GLN A 346 -11.84 -10.60 -5.63
CA GLN A 346 -11.07 -11.24 -4.58
C GLN A 346 -11.87 -11.23 -3.28
N PHE A 347 -12.26 -12.41 -2.81
CA PHE A 347 -12.80 -12.59 -1.47
C PHE A 347 -11.68 -13.09 -0.57
N PHE A 348 -11.28 -12.28 0.40
CA PHE A 348 -10.10 -12.52 1.22
C PHE A 348 -10.39 -12.35 2.70
N LYS A 349 -9.61 -13.03 3.54
CA LYS A 349 -9.66 -12.90 5.00
C LYS A 349 -8.51 -12.09 5.58
N SER A 350 -7.34 -12.21 4.94
CA SER A 350 -6.10 -11.61 5.43
C SER A 350 -5.68 -10.45 4.53
N LYS A 351 -5.35 -10.75 3.29
CA LYS A 351 -5.02 -9.79 2.24
C LYS A 351 -5.39 -10.34 0.86
N PRO A 352 -5.78 -9.48 -0.09
CA PRO A 352 -5.93 -9.88 -1.47
C PRO A 352 -4.59 -10.34 -2.07
N MET A 353 -4.66 -11.21 -3.07
CA MET A 353 -3.50 -11.55 -3.91
C MET A 353 -3.14 -10.34 -4.77
N LYS A 354 -1.85 -10.19 -5.05
CA LYS A 354 -1.37 -9.12 -5.94
C LYS A 354 -1.62 -9.54 -7.38
N ILE A 355 -2.31 -8.70 -8.16
CA ILE A 355 -2.50 -8.89 -9.59
C ILE A 355 -1.66 -7.84 -10.32
N ASP A 356 -0.63 -8.27 -11.04
CA ASP A 356 0.32 -7.39 -11.73
C ASP A 356 -0.15 -7.02 -13.15
N GLN A 357 -1.43 -6.67 -13.28
CA GLN A 357 -2.07 -6.28 -14.54
C GLN A 357 -3.01 -5.08 -14.32
N ASP A 358 -3.13 -4.20 -15.31
CA ASP A 358 -4.10 -3.09 -15.29
C ASP A 358 -5.53 -3.62 -15.56
N ILE A 359 -6.13 -4.22 -14.53
CA ILE A 359 -7.43 -4.87 -14.57
C ILE A 359 -8.29 -4.32 -13.43
N ARG A 360 -9.61 -4.22 -13.65
CA ARG A 360 -10.52 -3.83 -12.57
C ARG A 360 -10.56 -4.91 -11.49
N GLU A 361 -10.12 -4.54 -10.29
CA GLU A 361 -10.14 -5.40 -9.11
C GLU A 361 -11.21 -4.96 -8.10
N VAL A 362 -11.92 -5.94 -7.55
CA VAL A 362 -12.88 -5.77 -6.46
C VAL A 362 -12.47 -6.67 -5.31
N ASN A 363 -11.93 -6.05 -4.26
CA ASN A 363 -11.47 -6.72 -3.05
C ASN A 363 -12.57 -6.64 -1.98
N ILE A 364 -13.03 -7.78 -1.49
CA ILE A 364 -14.10 -7.94 -0.49
C ILE A 364 -13.57 -8.77 0.69
N GLU A 365 -13.51 -8.16 1.87
CA GLU A 365 -13.11 -8.84 3.09
C GLU A 365 -14.26 -9.71 3.64
N ILE A 366 -13.96 -10.97 3.95
CA ILE A 366 -14.90 -11.94 4.55
C ILE A 366 -14.33 -12.49 5.85
N GLN A 367 -15.18 -12.83 6.84
CA GLN A 367 -14.70 -13.50 8.06
C GLN A 367 -14.73 -15.03 7.89
N ASN A 368 -15.72 -15.53 7.15
CA ASN A 368 -15.86 -16.95 6.83
C ASN A 368 -16.43 -17.15 5.42
N SER A 369 -16.22 -18.34 4.89
CA SER A 369 -16.66 -18.75 3.54
C SER A 369 -18.17 -18.76 3.36
N ASN A 370 -18.97 -18.86 4.43
CA ASN A 370 -20.45 -18.78 4.33
C ASN A 370 -20.94 -17.39 3.89
N GLU A 371 -20.12 -16.35 4.02
CA GLU A 371 -20.43 -15.01 3.52
C GLU A 371 -20.40 -14.93 2.00
N LEU A 372 -19.61 -15.79 1.33
CA LEU A 372 -19.49 -15.82 -0.14
C LEU A 372 -20.86 -15.98 -0.79
N LEU A 373 -21.65 -16.94 -0.32
CA LEU A 373 -23.01 -17.22 -0.80
C LEU A 373 -24.01 -16.09 -0.48
N LYS A 374 -23.77 -15.32 0.58
CA LYS A 374 -24.65 -14.20 0.96
C LYS A 374 -24.40 -12.96 0.11
N ILE A 375 -23.14 -12.76 -0.29
CA ILE A 375 -22.68 -11.61 -1.07
C ILE A 375 -22.94 -11.81 -2.57
N ILE A 376 -22.62 -12.98 -3.11
CA ILE A 376 -22.90 -13.36 -4.50
C ILE A 376 -24.40 -13.58 -4.67
#